data_AF-A0AB39VLK6-F1
#
_entry.id   AF-A0AB39VLK6-F1
#
_cell.length_a   1.000
_cell.length_b   1.000
_cell.length_c   1.000
_cell.angle_alpha   90.00
_cell.angle_beta   90.00
_cell.angle_gamma   90.00
#
_symmetry.space_group_name_H-M   'P 1'
#
loop_
_entity.id
_entity.type
_entity.pdbx_description
1 polymer ?
#
loop_
_entity_poly.entity_id
_entity_poly.type
_entity_poly.pdbx_seq_one_letter_code
_entity_poly.pdbx_strand_id
1 'polypeptide(L)'
;MIGKTGKMVLGTMVCVVFVMVVLTLGMTYIYPTYMQRTTPQACASLTPQNAMDLITRDYMQNKLPNWGNDKDNLGTEVPSLAFIADTVKDDKGTYIIPFSAKGPDGTLKYLAHLNCTNKYIKYDTVD
;
A
#
# COMPACT_ATOMS: atom_id res chain seq x y z
N MET A 1 26.63 25.24 36.30
CA MET A 1 26.55 23.85 36.80
C MET A 1 25.11 23.39 36.64
N ILE A 2 24.84 22.34 35.85
CA ILE A 2 23.48 21.81 35.69
C ILE A 2 23.11 21.07 36.99
N GLY A 3 22.09 21.56 37.70
CA GLY A 3 21.60 20.97 38.94
C GLY A 3 21.08 19.54 38.74
N LYS A 4 20.98 18.78 39.83
CA LYS A 4 20.59 17.35 39.82
C LYS A 4 19.29 17.09 39.04
N THR A 5 18.34 18.02 39.13
CA THR A 5 17.06 18.02 38.38
C THR A 5 17.26 18.25 36.88
N GLY A 6 18.17 19.13 36.48
CA GLY A 6 18.46 19.38 35.05
C GLY A 6 19.15 18.21 34.37
N LYS A 7 20.00 17.46 35.09
CA LYS A 7 20.61 16.22 34.57
C LYS A 7 19.57 15.11 34.41
N MET A 8 18.60 15.02 35.31
CA MET A 8 17.49 14.06 35.24
C MET A 8 16.58 14.35 34.03
N VAL A 9 16.19 15.61 33.83
CA VAL A 9 15.36 16.02 32.68
C VAL A 9 16.07 15.79 31.36
N LEU A 10 17.37 16.10 31.26
CA LEU A 10 18.16 15.87 30.06
C LEU A 10 18.27 14.36 29.74
N GLY A 11 18.49 13.52 30.76
CA GLY A 11 18.52 12.07 30.59
C GLY A 11 17.20 11.51 30.09
N THR A 12 16.07 11.97 30.63
CA THR A 12 14.74 11.56 30.16
C THR A 12 14.50 12.00 28.71
N MET A 13 14.87 13.23 28.32
CA MET A 13 14.70 13.69 26.94
C MET A 13 15.52 12.85 25.95
N VAL A 14 16.78 12.52 26.28
CA VAL A 14 17.63 11.68 25.41
C VAL A 14 17.00 10.29 25.23
N CYS A 15 16.47 9.68 26.30
CA CYS A 15 15.78 8.39 26.21
C CYS A 15 14.53 8.47 25.32
N VAL A 16 13.72 9.54 25.45
CA VAL A 16 12.50 9.71 24.63
C VAL A 16 12.86 9.87 23.16
N VAL A 17 13.87 10.69 22.84
CA VAL A 17 14.34 10.87 21.46
C VAL A 17 14.87 9.54 20.90
N PHE A 18 15.63 8.78 21.68
CA PHE A 18 16.14 7.48 21.25
C PHE A 18 15.00 6.49 20.95
N VAL A 19 13.99 6.40 21.82
CA VAL A 19 12.81 5.55 21.59
C VAL A 19 12.05 5.97 20.34
N MET A 20 11.84 7.27 20.13
CA MET A 20 11.18 7.79 18.91
C MET A 20 11.97 7.44 17.64
N VAL A 21 13.29 7.53 17.67
CA VAL A 21 14.15 7.12 16.55
C VAL A 21 14.02 5.63 16.28
N VAL A 22 14.08 4.78 17.31
CA VAL A 22 13.92 3.32 17.12
C VAL A 22 12.54 2.97 16.57
N LEU A 23 11.48 3.61 17.07
CA LEU A 23 10.11 3.40 16.59
C LEU A 23 9.95 3.82 15.12
N THR A 24 10.45 5.00 14.75
CA THR A 24 10.38 5.46 13.36
C THR A 24 11.14 4.53 12.42
N LEU A 25 12.35 4.08 12.79
CA LEU A 25 13.12 3.09 12.03
C LEU A 25 12.39 1.75 11.90
N GLY A 26 11.74 1.27 12.97
CA GLY A 26 10.93 0.06 12.91
C GLY A 26 9.77 0.17 11.92
N MET A 27 9.08 1.31 11.93
CA MET A 27 7.95 1.59 11.02
C MET A 27 8.39 1.78 9.56
N THR A 28 9.56 2.37 9.29
CA THR A 28 10.03 2.57 7.91
C THR A 28 10.72 1.34 7.32
N TYR A 29 11.45 0.55 8.10
CA TYR A 29 12.26 -0.54 7.56
C TYR A 29 11.68 -1.93 7.82
N ILE A 30 11.07 -2.17 8.98
CA ILE A 30 10.59 -3.52 9.36
C ILE A 30 9.14 -3.71 8.94
N TYR A 31 8.28 -2.74 9.23
CA TYR A 31 6.84 -2.83 8.95
C TYR A 31 6.50 -3.11 7.47
N PRO A 32 7.11 -2.46 6.46
CA PRO A 32 6.79 -2.75 5.06
C PRO A 32 7.15 -4.19 4.69
N THR A 33 8.28 -4.70 5.18
CA THR A 33 8.71 -6.08 4.90
C THR A 33 7.76 -7.10 5.52
N TYR A 34 7.21 -6.81 6.71
CA TYR A 34 6.20 -7.63 7.35
C TYR A 34 4.90 -7.64 6.52
N MET A 35 4.49 -6.46 6.00
CA MET A 35 3.31 -6.34 5.15
C MET A 35 3.47 -7.01 3.77
N GLN A 36 4.67 -7.39 3.37
CA GLN A 36 4.92 -8.14 2.15
C GLN A 36 4.98 -9.66 2.36
N ARG A 37 4.94 -10.13 3.61
CA ARG A 37 4.98 -11.57 3.90
C ARG A 37 3.68 -12.22 3.45
N THR A 38 3.82 -13.34 2.76
CA THR A 38 2.69 -14.16 2.32
C THR A 38 3.09 -15.64 2.30
N THR A 39 2.09 -16.52 2.25
CA THR A 39 2.28 -17.97 2.09
C THR A 39 1.72 -18.42 0.74
N PRO A 40 2.28 -19.46 0.08
CA PRO A 40 1.79 -19.92 -1.22
C PRO A 40 0.30 -20.25 -1.26
N GLN A 41 -0.29 -20.62 -0.12
CA GLN A 41 -1.70 -20.98 0.02
C GLN A 41 -2.61 -19.80 0.39
N ALA A 42 -2.06 -18.60 0.60
CA ALA A 42 -2.82 -17.45 1.09
C ALA A 42 -3.98 -17.05 0.18
N CYS A 43 -3.84 -17.23 -1.14
CA CYS A 43 -4.89 -16.92 -2.10
C CYS A 43 -5.93 -18.04 -2.27
N ALA A 44 -5.75 -19.22 -1.66
CA ALA A 44 -6.69 -20.34 -1.82
C ALA A 44 -8.12 -20.03 -1.35
N SER A 45 -8.27 -19.08 -0.42
CA SER A 45 -9.57 -18.63 0.11
C SER A 45 -10.16 -17.41 -0.62
N LEU A 46 -9.45 -16.84 -1.59
CA LEU A 46 -9.83 -15.60 -2.27
C LEU A 46 -10.00 -15.87 -3.77
N THR A 47 -11.20 -15.64 -4.29
CA THR A 47 -11.42 -15.74 -5.75
C THR A 47 -10.82 -14.52 -6.46
N PRO A 48 -10.41 -14.65 -7.74
CA PRO A 48 -9.96 -13.53 -8.55
C PRO A 48 -10.99 -12.38 -8.60
N GLN A 49 -12.29 -12.70 -8.63
CA GLN A 49 -13.35 -11.69 -8.62
C GLN A 49 -13.33 -10.86 -7.32
N ASN A 50 -13.27 -11.53 -6.17
CA ASN A 50 -13.21 -10.85 -4.88
C ASN A 50 -11.93 -10.00 -4.77
N ALA A 51 -10.82 -10.44 -5.37
CA ALA A 51 -9.60 -9.66 -5.42
C ALA A 51 -9.74 -8.36 -6.24
N MET A 52 -10.42 -8.42 -7.39
CA MET A 52 -10.72 -7.23 -8.20
C MET A 52 -11.64 -6.25 -7.45
N ASP A 53 -12.61 -6.75 -6.69
CA ASP A 53 -13.48 -5.91 -5.86
C ASP A 53 -12.69 -5.21 -4.73
N LEU A 54 -11.75 -5.92 -4.10
CA LEU A 54 -10.84 -5.35 -3.10
C LEU A 54 -9.97 -4.24 -3.70
N ILE A 55 -9.39 -4.49 -4.88
CA ILE A 55 -8.56 -3.51 -5.59
C ILE A 55 -9.39 -2.30 -6.00
N THR A 56 -10.62 -2.50 -6.48
CA THR A 56 -11.52 -1.41 -6.87
C THR A 56 -11.81 -0.51 -5.67
N ARG A 57 -12.19 -1.10 -4.53
CA ARG A 57 -12.47 -0.33 -3.32
C ARG A 57 -11.24 0.44 -2.83
N ASP A 58 -10.09 -0.21 -2.77
CA ASP A 58 -8.84 0.41 -2.32
C ASP A 58 -8.37 1.52 -3.27
N TYR A 59 -8.50 1.29 -4.59
CA TYR A 59 -8.11 2.28 -5.58
C TYR A 59 -8.94 3.56 -5.44
N MET A 60 -10.26 3.42 -5.30
CA MET A 60 -11.16 4.57 -5.15
C MET A 60 -11.02 5.29 -3.80
N GLN A 61 -10.85 4.54 -2.71
CA GLN A 61 -10.88 5.12 -1.35
C GLN A 61 -9.51 5.58 -0.87
N ASN A 62 -8.44 4.92 -1.29
CA ASN A 62 -7.10 5.12 -0.74
C ASN A 62 -6.11 5.63 -1.79
N LYS A 63 -6.01 4.98 -2.96
CA LYS A 63 -4.99 5.35 -3.96
C LYS A 63 -5.31 6.69 -4.63
N LEU A 64 -6.44 6.76 -5.34
CA LEU A 64 -6.83 7.90 -6.17
C LEU A 64 -6.89 9.24 -5.39
N PRO A 65 -7.44 9.32 -4.17
CA PRO A 65 -7.48 10.59 -3.45
C PRO A 65 -6.15 11.00 -2.79
N ASN A 66 -5.25 10.05 -2.51
CA ASN A 66 -4.06 10.33 -1.69
C ASN A 66 -2.73 10.25 -2.45
N TRP A 67 -2.69 9.79 -3.71
CA TRP A 67 -1.44 9.49 -4.41
C TRP A 67 -1.38 10.10 -5.81
N GLY A 68 -0.35 10.91 -6.04
CA GLY A 68 0.07 11.38 -7.37
C GLY A 68 -0.90 12.38 -8.02
N ASN A 69 -0.76 12.53 -9.33
CA ASN A 69 -1.62 13.37 -10.16
C ASN A 69 -2.67 12.51 -10.90
N ASP A 70 -2.96 11.30 -10.41
CA ASP A 70 -3.81 10.34 -11.10
C ASP A 70 -5.22 10.90 -11.32
N LYS A 71 -5.77 11.60 -10.33
CA LYS A 71 -7.03 12.33 -10.44
C LYS A 71 -7.01 13.36 -11.58
N ASP A 72 -5.93 14.13 -11.69
CA ASP A 72 -5.79 15.18 -12.71
C ASP A 72 -5.55 14.57 -14.10
N ASN A 73 -4.76 13.50 -14.19
CA ASN A 73 -4.47 12.77 -15.42
C ASN A 73 -5.71 12.03 -15.96
N LEU A 74 -6.61 11.62 -15.07
CA LEU A 74 -7.87 10.98 -15.43
C LEU A 74 -8.99 12.00 -15.65
N GLY A 75 -8.92 13.18 -15.05
CA GLY A 75 -9.98 14.19 -15.10
C GLY A 75 -11.21 13.83 -14.27
N THR A 76 -11.11 12.87 -13.33
CA THR A 76 -12.24 12.38 -12.53
C THR A 76 -11.81 11.73 -11.22
N GLU A 77 -12.67 11.82 -10.20
CA GLU A 77 -12.54 11.10 -8.93
C GLU A 77 -13.19 9.70 -8.98
N VAL A 78 -13.90 9.38 -10.07
CA VAL A 78 -14.61 8.11 -10.26
C VAL A 78 -14.32 7.54 -11.64
N PRO A 79 -13.06 7.11 -11.90
CA PRO A 79 -12.71 6.48 -13.17
C PRO A 79 -13.38 5.10 -13.31
N SER A 80 -13.63 4.70 -14.55
CA SER A 80 -14.06 3.33 -14.84
C SER A 80 -12.86 2.40 -14.81
N LEU A 81 -12.90 1.36 -13.98
CA LEU A 81 -11.83 0.35 -13.95
C LEU A 81 -12.18 -0.82 -14.87
N ALA A 82 -11.22 -1.22 -15.71
CA ALA A 82 -11.32 -2.40 -16.57
C ALA A 82 -10.24 -3.41 -16.19
N PHE A 83 -10.66 -4.58 -15.73
CA PHE A 83 -9.80 -5.69 -15.33
C PHE A 83 -9.84 -6.79 -16.39
N ILE A 84 -8.73 -7.55 -16.50
CA ILE A 84 -8.65 -8.71 -17.37
C ILE A 84 -8.49 -9.95 -16.48
N ALA A 85 -9.59 -10.58 -16.09
CA ALA A 85 -9.61 -11.68 -15.13
C ALA A 85 -8.70 -12.86 -15.53
N ASP A 86 -8.58 -13.15 -16.83
CA ASP A 86 -7.76 -14.26 -17.35
C ASP A 86 -6.24 -14.01 -17.20
N THR A 87 -5.84 -12.80 -16.81
CA THR A 87 -4.42 -12.42 -16.64
C THR A 87 -4.00 -12.34 -15.18
N VAL A 88 -4.90 -12.68 -14.25
CA VAL A 88 -4.56 -12.75 -12.82
C VAL A 88 -3.54 -13.86 -12.61
N LYS A 89 -2.35 -13.49 -12.14
CA LYS A 89 -1.29 -14.44 -11.79
C LYS A 89 -1.22 -14.58 -10.27
N ASP A 90 -1.14 -15.81 -9.79
CA ASP A 90 -0.75 -16.09 -8.41
C ASP A 90 0.76 -16.28 -8.35
N ASP A 91 1.45 -15.36 -7.68
CA ASP A 91 2.85 -15.51 -7.32
C ASP A 91 2.98 -15.68 -5.81
N LYS A 92 3.05 -16.95 -5.38
CA LYS A 92 3.32 -17.37 -4.01
C LYS A 92 2.40 -16.73 -2.96
N GLY A 93 1.11 -16.58 -3.26
CA GLY A 93 0.14 -15.96 -2.34
C GLY A 93 0.00 -14.45 -2.50
N THR A 94 0.44 -13.92 -3.65
CA THR A 94 0.17 -12.56 -4.10
C THR A 94 -0.50 -12.63 -5.45
N TYR A 95 -1.68 -12.02 -5.58
CA TYR A 95 -2.32 -11.84 -6.88
C TYR A 95 -1.75 -10.62 -7.58
N ILE A 96 -1.32 -10.84 -8.82
CA ILE A 96 -0.86 -9.80 -9.74
C ILE A 96 -1.97 -9.60 -10.76
N ILE A 97 -2.61 -8.44 -10.69
CA ILE A 97 -3.84 -8.14 -11.43
C ILE A 97 -3.61 -6.87 -12.27
N PRO A 98 -3.47 -6.99 -13.59
CA PRO A 98 -3.41 -5.82 -14.46
C PRO A 98 -4.81 -5.22 -14.62
N PHE A 99 -4.89 -3.90 -14.58
CA PHE A 99 -6.12 -3.18 -14.85
C PHE A 99 -5.82 -1.80 -15.46
N SER A 100 -6.85 -1.21 -16.06
CA SER A 100 -6.78 0.17 -16.53
C SER A 100 -7.86 1.01 -15.85
N ALA A 101 -7.50 2.22 -15.46
CA ALA A 101 -8.42 3.25 -14.98
C ALA A 101 -8.66 4.23 -16.11
N LYS A 102 -9.91 4.40 -16.53
CA LYS A 102 -10.30 5.29 -17.62
C LYS A 102 -11.12 6.46 -17.09
N GLY A 103 -10.70 7.66 -17.42
CA GLY A 103 -11.42 8.90 -17.13
C GLY A 103 -11.63 9.74 -18.41
N PRO A 104 -12.26 10.92 -18.27
CA PRO A 104 -12.46 11.85 -19.38
C PRO A 104 -11.16 12.28 -20.08
N ASP A 105 -10.10 12.50 -19.29
CA ASP A 105 -8.86 13.14 -19.79
C ASP A 105 -7.81 12.10 -20.22
N GLY A 106 -7.99 10.83 -19.86
CA GLY A 106 -7.00 9.81 -20.18
C GLY A 106 -7.33 8.41 -19.67
N THR A 107 -6.37 7.51 -19.87
CA THR A 107 -6.40 6.14 -19.34
C THR A 107 -5.04 5.82 -18.73
N LEU A 108 -5.04 5.36 -17.48
CA LEU A 108 -3.86 4.92 -16.76
C LEU A 108 -3.88 3.39 -16.65
N LYS A 109 -2.74 2.74 -16.85
CA LYS A 109 -2.60 1.28 -16.70
C LYS A 109 -1.76 0.96 -15.48
N TYR A 110 -2.17 -0.06 -14.74
CA TYR A 110 -1.51 -0.49 -13.52
C TYR A 110 -1.41 -2.00 -13.43
N LEU A 111 -0.42 -2.42 -12.65
CA LEU A 111 -0.31 -3.75 -12.07
C LEU A 111 -0.61 -3.63 -10.58
N ALA A 112 -1.71 -4.22 -10.12
CA ALA A 112 -2.01 -4.34 -8.69
C ALA A 112 -1.42 -5.64 -8.15
N HIS A 113 -0.60 -5.52 -7.10
CA HIS A 113 -0.07 -6.62 -6.31
C HIS A 113 -0.86 -6.71 -5.01
N LEU A 114 -1.83 -7.63 -4.97
CA LEU A 114 -2.64 -7.90 -3.78
C LEU A 114 -2.01 -9.04 -2.98
N ASN A 115 -1.47 -8.73 -1.81
CA ASN A 115 -1.06 -9.75 -0.85
C ASN A 115 -2.30 -10.41 -0.25
N CYS A 116 -2.51 -11.70 -0.57
CA CYS A 116 -3.70 -12.42 -0.13
C CYS A 116 -3.73 -12.66 1.39
N THR A 117 -2.59 -12.59 2.09
CA THR A 117 -2.50 -12.82 3.54
C THR A 117 -3.08 -11.66 4.34
N ASN A 118 -2.63 -10.43 4.07
CA ASN A 118 -2.99 -9.25 4.87
C ASN A 118 -3.80 -8.21 4.09
N LYS A 119 -4.14 -8.50 2.83
CA LYS A 119 -4.91 -7.63 1.92
C LYS A 119 -4.22 -6.29 1.62
N TYR A 120 -2.90 -6.21 1.81
CA TYR A 120 -2.11 -5.07 1.38
C TYR A 120 -2.02 -5.02 -0.16
N ILE A 121 -2.17 -3.84 -0.74
CA ILE A 121 -2.16 -3.63 -2.19
C ILE A 121 -1.05 -2.66 -2.56
N LYS A 122 -0.18 -3.09 -3.47
CA LYS A 122 0.83 -2.24 -4.10
C LYS A 122 0.45 -2.03 -5.56
N TYR A 123 0.60 -0.80 -6.04
CA TYR A 123 0.29 -0.42 -7.42
C TYR A 123 1.58 -0.01 -8.13
N ASP A 124 1.86 -0.67 -9.25
CA ASP A 124 2.94 -0.30 -10.16
C ASP A 124 2.33 0.21 -11.47
N THR A 125 2.77 1.36 -11.96
CA THR A 125 2.33 1.91 -13.25
C THR A 125 2.96 1.13 -14.40
N VAL A 126 2.20 0.94 -15.47
CA VAL A 126 2.67 0.26 -16.69
C VAL A 126 2.50 1.22 -17.84
N ASP A 127 3.59 1.65 -18.47
CA ASP A 127 3.57 2.50 -19.66
C ASP A 127 3.06 1.75 -20.90
#